data_AF-A0AAE1VN91-F1
#
_entry.id   AF-A0AAE1VN91-F1
#
_cell.length_a   1.000
_cell.length_b   1.000
_cell.length_c   1.000
_cell.angle_alpha   90.00
_cell.angle_beta   90.00
_cell.angle_gamma   90.00
#
_symmetry.space_group_name_H-M   'P 1'
#
loop_
_entity.id
_entity.type
_entity.pdbx_description
1 polymer ?
#
loop_
_entity_poly.entity_id
_entity_poly.type
_entity_poly.pdbx_seq_one_letter_code
_entity_poly.pdbx_strand_id
1 'polypeptide(L)'
;MPTFFETFSVVLVDGDGIVRADVPFRSAESKYSVEQVGVTVEFYDDELNGVSYSDPATVKKYARHAQLGEIFELDRATLKSDDVFRSSPRGWFTFGHASFALLFFFGHI
;
A
#
# COMPACT_ATOMS: atom_id res chain seq x y z
N MET A 1 0.32 -4.87 2.02
CA MET A 1 -0.70 -4.56 3.06
C MET A 1 -1.72 -5.69 3.07
N PRO A 2 -2.10 -6.26 4.23
CA PRO A 2 -3.11 -7.31 4.27
C PRO A 2 -4.50 -6.75 3.91
N THR A 3 -5.33 -7.58 3.27
CA THR A 3 -6.62 -7.18 2.66
C THR A 3 -7.64 -6.59 3.64
N PHE A 4 -7.56 -6.93 4.93
CA PHE A 4 -8.53 -6.47 5.93
C PHE A 4 -8.32 -5.01 6.36
N PHE A 5 -7.11 -4.48 6.24
CA PHE A 5 -6.77 -3.16 6.79
C PHE A 5 -7.02 -2.05 5.77
N GLU A 6 -7.67 -0.97 6.20
CA GLU A 6 -7.80 0.27 5.42
C GLU A 6 -6.53 1.13 5.51
N THR A 7 -5.88 1.12 6.67
CA THR A 7 -4.60 1.80 6.91
C THR A 7 -3.65 0.85 7.62
N PHE A 8 -2.35 0.96 7.33
CA PHE A 8 -1.34 0.06 7.88
C PHE A 8 0.01 0.79 7.99
N SER A 9 0.78 0.47 9.04
CA SER A 9 2.05 1.13 9.34
C SER A 9 3.17 0.70 8.39
N VAL A 10 4.11 1.61 8.11
CA VAL A 10 5.32 1.31 7.36
C VAL A 10 6.38 0.73 8.30
N VAL A 11 6.75 -0.52 8.08
CA VAL A 11 7.80 -1.23 8.82
C VAL A 11 8.71 -1.91 7.80
N LEU A 12 10.02 -1.71 7.93
CA LEU A 12 11.06 -2.31 7.11
C LEU A 12 11.77 -3.40 7.93
N VAL A 13 11.79 -4.60 7.38
CA VAL A 13 12.40 -5.79 7.99
C VAL A 13 13.57 -6.27 7.14
N ASP A 14 14.56 -6.90 7.78
CA ASP A 14 15.64 -7.58 7.08
C ASP A 14 15.24 -9.01 6.63
N GLY A 15 16.20 -9.74 6.06
CA GLY A 15 16.01 -11.11 5.60
C GLY A 15 15.69 -12.13 6.70
N ASP A 16 15.96 -11.80 7.97
CA ASP A 16 15.63 -12.62 9.14
C ASP A 16 14.29 -12.23 9.77
N GLY A 17 13.58 -11.24 9.19
CA GLY A 17 12.32 -10.72 9.71
C GLY A 17 12.47 -9.77 10.90
N ILE A 18 13.68 -9.29 11.18
CA ILE A 18 13.96 -8.34 12.27
C ILE A 18 13.67 -6.92 11.76
N VAL A 19 12.97 -6.13 12.57
CA VAL A 19 12.68 -4.72 12.26
C VAL A 19 13.98 -3.90 12.26
N ARG A 20 14.24 -3.22 11.14
CA ARG A 20 15.41 -2.36 10.95
C ARG A 20 15.08 -0.89 10.81
N ALA A 21 13.90 -0.56 10.30
CA ALA A 21 13.44 0.82 10.21
C ALA A 21 11.92 0.91 10.20
N ASP A 22 11.37 2.06 10.58
CA ASP A 22 9.95 2.35 10.56
C ASP A 22 9.67 3.85 10.27
N VAL A 23 8.39 4.15 10.07
CA VAL A 23 7.88 5.52 10.12
C VAL A 23 7.12 5.69 11.43
N PRO A 24 7.74 6.32 12.46
CA PRO A 24 7.17 6.36 13.79
C PRO A 24 5.93 7.25 13.84
N PHE A 25 4.93 6.83 14.62
CA PHE A 25 3.76 7.66 14.91
C PHE A 25 4.10 8.79 15.91
N ARG A 26 4.95 8.50 16.90
CA ARG A 26 5.46 9.47 17.89
C ARG A 26 6.97 9.61 17.75
N SER A 27 7.44 10.82 17.45
CA SER A 27 8.87 11.06 17.20
C SER A 27 9.74 11.13 18.46
N ALA A 28 9.15 11.31 19.65
CA ALA A 28 9.90 11.61 20.88
C ALA A 28 10.85 10.48 21.33
N GLU A 29 10.51 9.22 21.04
CA GLU A 29 11.29 8.04 21.46
C GLU A 29 11.62 7.14 20.26
N SER A 30 11.61 7.70 19.04
CA SER A 30 11.93 6.95 17.83
C SER A 30 13.38 6.50 17.85
N LYS A 31 13.62 5.20 17.61
CA LYS A 31 14.96 4.61 17.46
C LYS A 31 15.21 4.04 16.06
N TYR A 32 14.14 3.78 15.31
CA TYR A 32 14.16 3.09 14.03
C TYR A 32 13.68 4.00 12.88
N SER A 33 13.58 5.32 13.11
CA SER A 33 13.18 6.22 12.04
C SER A 33 14.13 6.15 10.85
N VAL A 34 13.56 6.28 9.65
CA VAL A 34 14.31 6.35 8.38
C VAL A 34 15.50 7.33 8.46
N GLU A 35 15.32 8.50 9.09
CA GLU A 35 16.38 9.49 9.29
C GLU A 35 17.54 8.97 10.16
N GLN A 36 17.23 8.24 11.22
CA GLN A 36 18.21 7.81 12.21
C GLN A 36 18.98 6.58 11.74
N VAL A 37 18.31 5.70 11.00
CA VAL A 37 18.91 4.49 10.42
C VAL A 37 19.66 4.80 9.12
N GLY A 38 19.28 5.86 8.39
CA GLY A 38 19.91 6.24 7.13
C GLY A 38 19.50 5.35 5.95
N VAL A 39 18.21 5.01 5.87
CA VAL A 39 17.69 4.14 4.79
C VAL A 39 17.74 4.89 3.46
N THR A 40 18.21 4.21 2.42
CA THR A 40 18.18 4.67 1.02
C THR A 40 17.29 3.76 0.19
N VAL A 41 16.78 4.28 -0.93
CA VAL A 41 16.05 3.49 -1.94
C VAL A 41 16.81 3.58 -3.26
N GLU A 42 16.94 2.46 -3.95
CA GLU A 42 17.47 2.36 -5.31
C GLU A 42 16.44 1.61 -6.16
N PHE A 43 16.17 2.14 -7.36
CA PHE A 43 15.23 1.56 -8.30
C PHE A 43 15.97 0.79 -9.38
N TYR A 44 15.41 -0.35 -9.75
CA TYR A 44 15.88 -1.19 -10.84
C TYR A 44 14.74 -1.33 -11.84
N ASP A 45 15.10 -1.31 -13.12
CA ASP A 45 14.20 -1.39 -14.27
C ASP A 45 13.30 -0.17 -14.49
N ASP A 46 12.72 -0.13 -15.70
CA ASP A 46 11.74 0.87 -16.15
C ASP A 46 12.22 2.33 -16.02
N GLU A 47 11.28 3.26 -15.80
CA GLU A 47 11.47 4.71 -15.81
C GLU A 47 12.50 5.22 -14.78
N LEU A 48 12.55 4.62 -13.59
CA LEU A 48 13.42 5.05 -12.50
C LEU A 48 14.72 4.25 -12.39
N ASN A 49 15.05 3.44 -13.40
CA ASN A 49 16.21 2.55 -13.36
C ASN A 49 17.54 3.28 -13.01
N GLY A 50 18.24 2.78 -12.00
CA GLY A 50 19.53 3.32 -11.56
C GLY A 50 19.43 4.62 -10.76
N VAL A 51 18.22 5.10 -10.46
CA VAL A 51 18.01 6.26 -9.60
C VAL A 51 18.02 5.82 -8.14
N SER A 52 18.81 6.52 -7.32
CA SER A 52 18.84 6.34 -5.88
C SER A 52 18.45 7.61 -5.14
N TYR A 53 17.70 7.46 -4.05
CA TYR A 53 17.32 8.55 -3.15
C TYR A 53 17.76 8.22 -1.73
N SER A 54 18.33 9.22 -1.06
CA SER A 54 18.72 9.17 0.35
C SER A 54 17.98 10.20 1.21
N ASP A 55 17.19 11.09 0.60
CA ASP A 55 16.44 12.08 1.34
C ASP A 55 15.27 11.41 2.08
N PRO A 56 15.14 11.61 3.40
CA PRO A 56 14.17 10.87 4.20
C PRO A 56 12.72 11.07 3.76
N ALA A 57 12.38 12.24 3.20
CA ALA A 57 11.03 12.53 2.73
C ALA A 57 10.63 11.65 1.53
N THR A 58 11.49 11.54 0.53
CA THR A 58 11.26 10.72 -0.66
C THR A 58 11.35 9.24 -0.34
N VAL A 59 12.30 8.81 0.49
CA VAL A 59 12.39 7.41 0.95
C VAL A 59 11.10 7.00 1.67
N LYS A 60 10.59 7.83 2.58
CA LYS A 60 9.31 7.56 3.26
C LYS A 60 8.12 7.55 2.30
N LYS A 61 8.12 8.41 1.26
CA LYS A 61 7.08 8.40 0.22
C LYS A 61 7.05 7.07 -0.51
N TYR A 62 8.19 6.60 -1.01
CA TYR A 62 8.25 5.34 -1.73
C TYR A 62 8.02 4.13 -0.83
N ALA A 63 8.49 4.15 0.42
CA ALA A 63 8.19 3.08 1.39
C ALA A 63 6.68 2.93 1.64
N ARG A 64 5.91 4.04 1.70
CA ARG A 64 4.44 4.00 1.81
C ARG A 64 3.79 3.39 0.57
N HIS A 65 4.28 3.71 -0.63
CA HIS A 65 3.74 3.14 -1.87
C HIS A 65 4.09 1.65 -2.02
N ALA A 66 5.33 1.26 -1.71
CA ALA A 66 5.78 -0.14 -1.74
C ALA A 66 4.97 -1.06 -0.82
N GLN A 67 4.38 -0.51 0.24
CA GLN A 67 3.48 -1.25 1.13
C GLN A 67 2.26 -1.83 0.40
N LEU A 68 1.84 -1.23 -0.72
CA LEU A 68 0.73 -1.70 -1.55
C LEU A 68 1.15 -2.71 -2.62
N GLY A 69 2.46 -2.91 -2.82
CA GLY A 69 3.03 -3.76 -3.86
C GLY A 69 3.91 -2.95 -4.82
N GLU A 70 3.88 -3.32 -6.10
CA GLU A 70 4.59 -2.61 -7.17
C GLU A 70 4.10 -1.16 -7.31
N ILE A 71 5.03 -0.27 -7.65
CA ILE A 71 4.78 1.17 -7.72
C ILE A 71 4.57 1.54 -9.19
N PHE A 72 3.53 2.34 -9.46
CA PHE A 72 3.20 2.83 -10.79
C PHE A 72 2.94 4.33 -10.77
N GLU A 73 3.20 4.99 -11.91
CA GLU A 73 2.70 6.33 -12.16
C GLU A 73 1.24 6.27 -12.62
N LEU A 74 0.37 7.07 -12.00
CA LEU A 74 -1.06 7.09 -12.29
C LEU A 74 -1.54 8.52 -12.56
N ASP A 75 -2.16 8.72 -13.71
CA ASP A 75 -2.83 9.98 -14.01
C ASP A 75 -4.13 10.12 -13.20
N ARG A 76 -4.17 11.17 -12.38
CA ARG A 76 -5.34 11.53 -11.56
C ARG A 76 -6.17 12.66 -12.16
N ALA A 77 -5.61 13.41 -13.11
CA ALA A 77 -6.22 14.64 -13.62
C ALA A 77 -7.36 14.36 -14.59
N THR A 78 -7.19 13.37 -15.48
CA THR A 78 -8.18 13.07 -16.54
C THR A 78 -9.56 12.75 -15.98
N LEU A 79 -9.64 11.92 -14.93
CA LEU A 79 -10.92 11.49 -14.34
C LEU A 79 -11.23 12.14 -12.98
N LYS A 80 -10.37 13.05 -12.50
CA LYS A 80 -10.46 13.66 -11.16
C LYS A 80 -10.54 12.60 -10.06
N SER A 81 -9.68 11.59 -10.14
CA SER A 81 -9.65 10.45 -9.22
C SER A 81 -9.37 10.90 -7.78
N ASP A 82 -10.08 10.32 -6.81
CA ASP A 82 -10.09 10.74 -5.39
C ASP A 82 -9.11 9.99 -4.48
N ASP A 83 -8.27 9.10 -5.04
CA ASP A 83 -7.29 8.26 -4.34
C ASP A 83 -7.90 7.20 -3.40
N VAL A 84 -9.16 6.83 -3.60
CA VAL A 84 -9.85 5.78 -2.83
C VAL A 84 -10.03 4.52 -3.68
N PHE A 85 -9.65 3.37 -3.11
CA PHE A 85 -9.83 2.07 -3.78
C PHE A 85 -11.30 1.75 -4.06
N ARG A 86 -11.56 1.12 -5.21
CA ARG A 86 -12.90 0.68 -5.64
C ARG A 86 -12.87 -0.83 -5.95
N SER A 87 -14.02 -1.49 -5.80
CA SER A 87 -14.17 -2.91 -6.15
C SER A 87 -14.24 -3.11 -7.67
N SER A 88 -13.78 -4.28 -8.13
CA SER A 88 -13.86 -4.67 -9.53
C SER A 88 -15.24 -5.23 -9.90
N PRO A 89 -15.56 -5.37 -11.20
CA PRO A 89 -16.78 -6.05 -11.64
C PRO A 89 -16.94 -7.48 -11.08
N ARG A 90 -15.82 -8.17 -10.81
CA ARG A 90 -15.84 -9.49 -10.16
C ARG A 90 -16.45 -9.41 -8.76
N GLY A 91 -16.10 -8.38 -7.99
CA GLY A 91 -16.68 -8.14 -6.66
C GLY A 91 -18.17 -7.84 -6.74
N TRP A 92 -18.56 -6.92 -7.63
CA TRP A 92 -19.97 -6.55 -7.84
C TRP A 92 -20.84 -7.72 -8.30
N PHE A 93 -20.35 -8.51 -9.26
CA PHE A 93 -21.03 -9.70 -9.75
C PHE A 93 -21.25 -10.71 -8.63
N THR A 94 -20.21 -11.01 -7.86
CA THR A 94 -20.26 -11.97 -6.75
C THR A 94 -21.27 -11.52 -5.69
N PHE A 95 -21.22 -10.24 -5.29
CA PHE A 95 -22.15 -9.69 -4.32
C PHE A 95 -23.62 -9.80 -4.77
N GLY A 96 -23.90 -9.41 -6.02
CA GLY A 96 -25.24 -9.49 -6.57
C GLY A 96 -25.78 -10.93 -6.61
N HIS A 97 -24.98 -11.87 -7.12
CA HIS A 97 -25.40 -13.27 -7.24
C HIS A 97 -25.59 -13.95 -5.89
N ALA A 98 -24.69 -13.71 -4.93
CA ALA A 98 -24.83 -14.23 -3.58
C ALA A 98 -26.12 -13.73 -2.91
N SER A 99 -26.43 -12.43 -3.08
CA SER A 99 -27.64 -11.81 -2.52
C SER A 99 -28.91 -12.37 -3.16
N PHE A 100 -28.98 -12.42 -4.51
CA PHE A 100 -30.16 -12.92 -5.20
C PHE A 100 -30.39 -14.42 -5.01
N ALA A 101 -29.33 -15.23 -4.94
CA ALA A 101 -29.45 -16.64 -4.63
C ALA A 101 -30.13 -16.87 -3.27
N LEU A 102 -29.78 -16.07 -2.26
CA LEU A 102 -30.42 -16.14 -0.94
C LEU A 102 -31.90 -15.72 -1.00
N LEU A 103 -32.22 -14.64 -1.72
CA LEU A 103 -33.61 -14.22 -1.89
C LEU A 103 -34.46 -15.27 -2.61
N PHE A 104 -33.93 -15.88 -3.66
CA PHE A 104 -34.62 -16.94 -4.40
C PHE A 104 -34.75 -18.24 -3.62
N PHE A 105 -33.80 -18.55 -2.73
CA PHE A 105 -33.96 -19.66 -1.79
C PHE A 105 -35.21 -19.47 -0.92
N PHE A 106 -35.42 -18.28 -0.34
CA PHE A 106 -36.64 -18.01 0.45
C PHE A 106 -37.90 -17.88 -0.38
N GLY A 107 -37.83 -17.39 -1.62
CA GLY A 107 -38.98 -17.34 -2.52
C GLY A 107 -39.41 -18.70 -3.07
N HIS A 108 -38.54 -19.72 -2.97
CA HIS A 108 -38.84 -21.09 -3.38
C HIS A 108 -39.55 -21.91 -2.29
N ILE A 109 -39.26 -21.64 -1.02
CA ILE A 109 -39.92 -22.25 0.15
C ILE A 109 -41.37 -21.77 0.26
#